data_AF-A0A7X7HPA1-F1
#
_entry.id   AF-A0A7X7HPA1-F1
#
_cell.length_a   1.000
_cell.length_b   1.000
_cell.length_c   1.000
_cell.angle_alpha   90.00
_cell.angle_beta   90.00
_cell.angle_gamma   90.00
#
_symmetry.space_group_name_H-M   'P 1'
#
loop_
_entity.id
_entity.type
_entity.pdbx_description
1 polymer ?
#
loop_
_entity_poly.entity_id
_entity_poly.type
_entity_poly.pdbx_seq_one_letter_code
_entity_poly.pdbx_strand_id
1 'polypeptide(L)'
;MILNFSKIPAGEFLHFRKTLPVADVRSPGEYAAGHIPGAVNIPLFDDAQRAEVGTLYKKEGRTRALLHGIDLAAPAMSEKLRKAMDIASGGQLLLYCWRGGMRSAAIAWLCSVGDLEPVLLEGGYKAYRNHILTFLAGKRNYIILGGLTGSGKTGILGHLKSAGAQVTDLEELASHRGSAFGALGQPPQPSSEHFANLLFDDLSLHDEKNHIWLEDESRNIGSVFMPDCFFERMKAA
;
A
#
# COMPACT_ATOMS: atom_id res chain seq x y z
N MET A 1 7.99 -31.97 6.14
CA MET A 1 8.53 -30.66 6.57
C MET A 1 7.42 -29.65 6.45
N ILE A 2 6.88 -29.13 7.56
CA ILE A 2 5.99 -27.97 7.51
C ILE A 2 6.93 -26.78 7.30
N LEU A 3 6.88 -26.16 6.14
CA LEU A 3 7.67 -24.95 5.88
C LEU A 3 7.06 -23.81 6.68
N ASN A 4 7.64 -23.55 7.84
CA ASN A 4 7.33 -22.40 8.67
C ASN A 4 8.15 -21.22 8.16
N PHE A 5 7.56 -20.42 7.27
CA PHE A 5 8.13 -19.13 6.89
C PHE A 5 7.97 -18.14 8.04
N SER A 6 8.97 -17.27 8.22
CA SER A 6 8.88 -16.15 9.17
C SER A 6 7.67 -15.29 8.83
N LYS A 7 6.85 -15.00 9.83
CA LYS A 7 5.71 -14.08 9.73
C LYS A 7 5.90 -12.99 10.76
N ILE A 8 5.85 -11.75 10.31
CA ILE A 8 6.08 -10.59 11.17
C ILE A 8 4.89 -9.62 11.13
N PRO A 9 4.57 -8.94 12.24
CA PRO A 9 3.51 -7.94 12.29
C PRO A 9 3.78 -6.75 11.37
N ALA A 10 2.73 -5.98 11.06
CA ALA A 10 2.81 -4.84 10.14
C ALA A 10 3.88 -3.80 10.52
N GLY A 11 4.05 -3.48 11.81
CA GLY A 11 5.06 -2.50 12.24
C GLY A 11 6.50 -2.93 11.94
N GLU A 12 6.82 -4.19 12.21
CA GLU A 12 8.13 -4.77 11.91
C GLU A 12 8.34 -4.93 10.40
N PHE A 13 7.30 -5.34 9.67
CA PHE A 13 7.33 -5.40 8.21
C PHE A 13 7.64 -4.03 7.58
N LEU A 14 7.04 -2.96 8.11
CA LEU A 14 7.27 -1.59 7.67
C LEU A 14 8.64 -1.05 8.08
N HIS A 15 9.26 -1.62 9.11
CA HIS A 15 10.65 -1.34 9.44
C HIS A 15 11.59 -1.96 8.39
N PHE A 16 11.41 -3.26 8.10
CA PHE A 16 12.25 -3.97 7.13
C PHE A 16 12.08 -3.48 5.69
N ARG A 17 10.89 -3.02 5.28
CA ARG A 17 10.71 -2.50 3.90
C ARG A 17 11.59 -1.31 3.56
N LYS A 18 12.15 -0.62 4.56
CA LYS A 18 13.03 0.52 4.34
C LYS A 18 14.32 0.12 3.62
N THR A 19 14.72 -1.14 3.76
CA THR A 19 15.96 -1.68 3.18
C THR A 19 15.74 -2.94 2.35
N LEU A 20 14.63 -3.65 2.54
CA LEU A 20 14.32 -4.88 1.83
C LEU A 20 13.24 -4.69 0.76
N PRO A 21 13.35 -5.38 -0.37
CA PRO A 21 12.34 -5.35 -1.42
C PRO A 21 11.03 -5.98 -0.92
N VAL A 22 9.90 -5.49 -1.45
CA VAL A 22 8.57 -5.97 -1.10
C VAL A 22 7.88 -6.49 -2.36
N ALA A 23 7.29 -7.68 -2.29
CA ALA A 23 6.44 -8.22 -3.34
C ALA A 23 4.99 -8.42 -2.86
N ASP A 24 4.05 -7.85 -3.63
CA ASP A 24 2.63 -8.08 -3.52
C ASP A 24 2.22 -9.24 -4.43
N VAL A 25 1.75 -10.34 -3.85
CA VAL A 25 1.36 -11.53 -4.62
C VAL A 25 -0.14 -11.62 -4.90
N ARG A 26 -0.89 -10.55 -4.63
CA ARG A 26 -2.29 -10.40 -5.04
C ARG A 26 -2.41 -10.19 -6.55
N SER A 27 -3.64 -10.28 -7.06
CA SER A 27 -3.87 -10.06 -8.49
C SER A 27 -3.58 -8.61 -8.91
N PRO A 28 -3.36 -8.34 -10.21
CA PRO A 28 -3.06 -6.99 -10.69
C PRO A 28 -4.14 -5.96 -10.31
N GLY A 29 -5.43 -6.32 -10.36
CA GLY A 29 -6.52 -5.45 -9.93
C GLY A 29 -6.51 -5.18 -8.42
N GLU A 30 -6.21 -6.18 -7.58
CA GLU A 30 -6.02 -5.99 -6.14
C GLU A 30 -4.84 -5.05 -5.84
N TYR A 31 -3.75 -5.12 -6.62
CA TYR A 31 -2.58 -4.25 -6.49
C TYR A 31 -2.85 -2.81 -6.96
N ALA A 32 -3.52 -2.65 -8.11
CA ALA A 32 -3.89 -1.35 -8.68
C ALA A 32 -4.89 -0.61 -7.79
N ALA A 33 -5.81 -1.33 -7.13
CA ALA A 33 -6.71 -0.76 -6.14
C ALA A 33 -5.96 -0.19 -4.93
N GLY A 34 -4.77 -0.66 -4.61
CA GLY A 34 -3.91 -0.11 -3.59
C GLY A 34 -2.94 -1.16 -3.09
N HIS A 35 -1.68 -0.77 -2.89
CA HIS A 35 -0.59 -1.64 -2.45
C HIS A 35 0.33 -0.89 -1.48
N ILE A 36 1.19 -1.63 -0.76
CA ILE A 36 2.21 -1.01 0.09
C ILE A 36 3.15 -0.20 -0.82
N PRO A 37 3.37 1.10 -0.57
CA PRO A 37 4.24 1.92 -1.43
C PRO A 37 5.63 1.30 -1.58
N GLY A 38 6.12 1.24 -2.82
CA GLY A 38 7.38 0.61 -3.20
C GLY A 38 7.31 -0.91 -3.43
N ALA A 39 6.17 -1.58 -3.19
CA ALA A 39 6.03 -2.99 -3.49
C ALA A 39 5.97 -3.27 -5.00
N VAL A 40 6.50 -4.41 -5.44
CA VAL A 40 6.40 -4.91 -6.82
C VAL A 40 5.34 -6.01 -6.90
N ASN A 41 4.47 -5.97 -7.91
CA ASN A 41 3.44 -7.01 -8.07
C ASN A 41 4.03 -8.27 -8.72
N ILE A 42 4.01 -9.39 -7.99
CA ILE A 42 4.33 -10.74 -8.48
C ILE A 42 3.10 -11.63 -8.23
N PRO A 43 2.06 -11.47 -9.06
CA PRO A 43 0.76 -12.07 -8.80
C PRO A 43 0.85 -13.59 -8.83
N LEU A 44 0.29 -14.27 -7.82
CA LEU A 44 0.09 -15.72 -7.90
C LEU A 44 -0.92 -16.08 -9.01
N PHE A 45 -1.94 -15.24 -9.15
CA PHE A 45 -3.04 -15.36 -10.10
C PHE A 45 -3.29 -14.02 -10.78
N ASP A 46 -3.64 -14.02 -12.06
CA ASP A 46 -4.28 -12.86 -12.68
C ASP A 46 -5.69 -12.62 -12.09
N ASP A 47 -6.37 -11.56 -12.54
CA ASP A 47 -7.69 -11.19 -12.00
C ASP A 47 -8.78 -12.24 -12.29
N ALA A 48 -8.74 -12.89 -13.46
CA ALA A 48 -9.72 -13.91 -13.85
C ALA A 48 -9.52 -15.19 -13.04
N GLN A 49 -8.28 -15.69 -12.98
CA GLN A 49 -7.87 -16.83 -12.15
C GLN A 49 -8.19 -16.59 -10.68
N ARG A 50 -7.92 -15.37 -10.18
CA ARG A 50 -8.24 -14.97 -8.80
C ARG A 50 -9.73 -15.04 -8.52
N ALA A 51 -10.58 -14.60 -9.45
CA ALA A 51 -12.03 -14.66 -9.31
C ALA A 51 -12.53 -16.11 -9.34
N GLU A 52 -11.98 -16.93 -10.23
CA GLU A 52 -12.32 -18.34 -10.39
C GLU A 52 -11.97 -19.15 -9.13
N VAL A 53 -10.71 -19.12 -8.68
CA VAL A 53 -10.25 -19.81 -7.46
C VAL A 53 -11.03 -19.34 -6.23
N GLY A 54 -11.31 -18.03 -6.14
CA GLY A 54 -12.11 -17.47 -5.07
C GLY A 54 -13.56 -17.98 -5.05
N THR A 55 -14.14 -18.20 -6.22
CA THR A 55 -15.49 -18.75 -6.38
C THR A 55 -15.53 -20.23 -6.00
N LEU A 56 -14.58 -21.03 -6.50
CA LEU A 56 -14.42 -22.43 -6.14
C LEU A 56 -14.24 -22.60 -4.63
N TYR A 57 -13.40 -21.77 -3.99
CA TYR A 57 -13.19 -21.85 -2.54
C TYR A 57 -14.49 -21.65 -1.75
N LYS A 58 -15.34 -20.71 -2.18
CA LYS A 58 -16.62 -20.43 -1.53
C LYS A 58 -17.66 -21.53 -1.78
N LYS A 59 -17.71 -22.09 -2.98
CA LYS A 59 -18.76 -23.05 -3.39
C LYS A 59 -18.43 -24.50 -3.06
N GLU A 60 -17.18 -24.88 -3.28
CA GLU A 60 -16.72 -26.29 -3.27
C GLU A 60 -15.65 -26.55 -2.20
N GLY A 61 -15.25 -25.52 -1.46
CA GLY A 61 -14.36 -25.62 -0.32
C GLY A 61 -12.87 -25.59 -0.66
N ARG A 62 -12.07 -25.67 0.40
CA ARG A 62 -10.62 -25.42 0.35
C ARG A 62 -9.86 -26.39 -0.55
N THR A 63 -10.14 -27.69 -0.47
CA THR A 63 -9.35 -28.72 -1.17
C THR A 63 -9.48 -28.57 -2.68
N ARG A 64 -10.70 -28.36 -3.20
CA ARG A 64 -10.90 -28.23 -4.64
C ARG A 64 -10.28 -26.95 -5.19
N ALA A 65 -10.45 -25.84 -4.48
CA ALA A 65 -9.82 -24.58 -4.85
C ALA A 65 -8.28 -24.63 -4.79
N LEU A 66 -7.71 -25.41 -3.87
CA LEU A 66 -6.27 -25.62 -3.79
C LEU A 66 -5.74 -26.36 -5.01
N LEU A 67 -6.34 -27.51 -5.37
CA LEU A 67 -5.92 -28.29 -6.54
C LEU A 67 -6.01 -27.46 -7.81
N HIS A 68 -7.15 -26.80 -8.02
CA HIS A 68 -7.35 -25.92 -9.17
C HIS A 68 -6.37 -24.73 -9.19
N GLY A 69 -6.09 -24.15 -8.02
CA GLY A 69 -5.12 -23.08 -7.88
C GLY A 69 -3.70 -23.50 -8.25
N ILE A 70 -3.31 -24.75 -7.95
CA ILE A 70 -2.01 -25.30 -8.37
C ILE A 70 -1.97 -25.42 -9.90
N ASP A 71 -3.00 -25.99 -10.51
CA ASP A 71 -3.09 -26.19 -11.96
C ASP A 71 -2.96 -24.85 -12.72
N LEU A 72 -3.64 -23.80 -12.24
CA LEU A 72 -3.58 -22.46 -12.84
C LEU A 72 -2.22 -21.77 -12.63
N ALA A 73 -1.61 -21.96 -11.46
CA ALA A 73 -0.40 -21.22 -11.12
C ALA A 73 0.87 -21.85 -11.73
N ALA A 74 0.89 -23.18 -11.86
CA ALA A 74 2.05 -23.98 -12.27
C ALA A 74 2.75 -23.53 -13.56
N PRO A 75 2.04 -23.22 -14.67
CA PRO A 75 2.69 -22.88 -15.95
C PRO A 75 3.60 -21.65 -15.89
N ALA A 76 3.32 -20.72 -14.97
CA ALA A 76 4.05 -19.46 -14.83
C ALA A 76 4.88 -19.39 -13.54
N MET A 77 5.25 -20.52 -12.93
CA MET A 77 6.07 -20.53 -11.70
C MET A 77 7.49 -20.04 -11.96
N SER A 78 8.14 -20.48 -13.03
CA SER A 78 9.52 -20.08 -13.36
C SER A 78 9.65 -18.56 -13.58
N GLU A 79 8.67 -17.94 -14.24
CA GLU A 79 8.62 -16.50 -14.44
C GLU A 79 8.44 -15.72 -13.13
N LYS A 80 7.57 -16.22 -12.24
CA LYS A 80 7.37 -15.61 -10.91
C LYS A 80 8.64 -15.69 -10.06
N LEU A 81 9.35 -16.82 -10.10
CA LEU A 81 10.63 -16.97 -9.40
C LEU A 81 11.69 -16.03 -9.96
N ARG A 82 11.81 -15.93 -11.29
CA ARG A 82 12.74 -15.00 -11.94
C ARG A 82 12.50 -13.56 -11.48
N LYS A 83 11.25 -13.10 -11.52
CA LYS A 83 10.88 -11.76 -11.02
C LYS A 83 11.24 -11.56 -9.54
N ALA A 84 11.05 -12.59 -8.71
CA ALA A 84 11.41 -12.53 -7.30
C ALA A 84 12.93 -12.39 -7.12
N MET A 85 13.72 -13.15 -7.88
CA MET A 85 15.19 -13.06 -7.88
C MET A 85 15.68 -11.69 -8.38
N ASP A 86 15.05 -11.15 -9.42
CA ASP A 86 15.43 -9.85 -10.00
C ASP A 86 15.28 -8.71 -8.96
N ILE A 87 14.23 -8.75 -8.13
CA ILE A 87 14.01 -7.72 -7.09
C ILE A 87 14.76 -8.02 -5.80
N ALA A 88 15.04 -9.29 -5.49
CA ALA A 88 15.67 -9.73 -4.24
C ALA A 88 17.18 -9.92 -4.40
N SER A 89 17.88 -8.90 -4.91
CA SER A 89 19.33 -9.00 -5.20
C SER A 89 20.20 -9.32 -3.97
N GLY A 90 19.68 -9.14 -2.74
CA GLY A 90 20.31 -9.52 -1.47
C GLY A 90 19.78 -10.82 -0.84
N GLY A 91 19.02 -11.63 -1.58
CA GLY A 91 18.43 -12.89 -1.12
C GLY A 91 17.16 -12.74 -0.27
N GLN A 92 16.99 -11.65 0.46
CA GLN A 92 15.81 -11.43 1.32
C GLN A 92 14.65 -10.76 0.58
N LEU A 93 13.42 -11.23 0.83
CA LEU A 93 12.23 -10.70 0.17
C LEU A 93 11.03 -10.63 1.11
N LEU A 94 10.45 -9.44 1.27
CA LEU A 94 9.21 -9.27 2.01
C LEU A 94 8.02 -9.62 1.11
N LEU A 95 7.11 -10.45 1.58
CA LEU A 95 5.96 -10.93 0.79
C LEU A 95 4.65 -10.72 1.52
N TYR A 96 3.61 -10.34 0.78
CA TYR A 96 2.26 -10.34 1.32
C TYR A 96 1.21 -10.72 0.27
N CYS A 97 0.10 -11.22 0.77
CA CYS A 97 -1.15 -11.31 0.03
C CYS A 97 -2.25 -10.59 0.83
N TRP A 98 -3.53 -10.73 0.46
CA TRP A 98 -4.61 -10.03 1.17
C TRP A 98 -4.68 -10.33 2.68
N ARG A 99 -4.47 -11.59 3.10
CA ARG A 99 -4.65 -12.05 4.49
C ARG A 99 -3.46 -12.82 5.10
N GLY A 100 -2.30 -12.81 4.45
CA GLY A 100 -1.11 -13.55 4.93
C GLY A 100 -1.31 -15.07 4.98
N GLY A 101 -2.13 -15.60 4.06
CA GLY A 101 -2.52 -17.01 3.99
C GLY A 101 -1.78 -17.79 2.90
N MET A 102 -2.48 -18.73 2.26
CA MET A 102 -1.87 -19.69 1.32
C MET A 102 -1.22 -19.05 0.08
N ARG A 103 -1.72 -17.91 -0.40
CA ARG A 103 -1.19 -17.28 -1.62
C ARG A 103 0.26 -16.79 -1.44
N SER A 104 0.51 -16.03 -0.38
CA SER A 104 1.88 -15.59 -0.05
C SER A 104 2.75 -16.74 0.41
N ALA A 105 2.20 -17.75 1.09
CA ALA A 105 2.95 -18.96 1.45
C ALA A 105 3.39 -19.79 0.23
N ALA A 106 2.58 -19.86 -0.83
CA ALA A 106 2.93 -20.56 -2.06
C ALA A 106 4.08 -19.87 -2.81
N ILE A 107 4.06 -18.53 -2.89
CA ILE A 107 5.18 -17.78 -3.48
C ILE A 107 6.41 -17.82 -2.58
N ALA A 108 6.26 -17.76 -1.26
CA ALA A 108 7.37 -17.94 -0.32
C ALA A 108 8.04 -19.32 -0.51
N TRP A 109 7.25 -20.37 -0.67
CA TRP A 109 7.78 -21.69 -1.01
C TRP A 109 8.60 -21.67 -2.29
N LEU A 110 8.04 -21.12 -3.37
CA LEU A 110 8.75 -21.00 -4.64
C LEU A 110 10.05 -20.20 -4.49
N CYS A 111 10.03 -19.09 -3.75
CA CYS A 111 11.20 -18.27 -3.46
C CYS A 111 12.27 -19.07 -2.71
N SER A 112 11.88 -19.86 -1.70
CA SER A 112 12.81 -20.70 -0.94
C SER A 112 13.47 -21.82 -1.76
N VAL A 113 12.81 -22.29 -2.83
CA VAL A 113 13.40 -23.24 -3.79
C VAL A 113 14.50 -22.58 -4.63
N GLY A 114 14.42 -21.26 -4.82
CA GLY A 114 15.41 -20.47 -5.54
C GLY A 114 16.37 -19.71 -4.64
N ASP A 115 16.68 -20.25 -3.45
CA ASP A 115 17.65 -19.69 -2.49
C ASP A 115 17.34 -18.26 -2.02
N LEU A 116 16.07 -17.85 -2.07
CA LEU A 116 15.61 -16.61 -1.44
C LEU A 116 15.11 -16.87 -0.02
N GLU A 117 15.18 -15.84 0.81
CA GLU A 117 14.72 -15.80 2.20
C GLU A 117 13.43 -14.97 2.31
N PRO A 118 12.26 -15.56 2.07
CA PRO A 118 11.00 -14.84 2.16
C PRO A 118 10.57 -14.60 3.61
N VAL A 119 10.13 -13.37 3.90
CA VAL A 119 9.48 -13.00 5.17
C VAL A 119 8.06 -12.52 4.86
N LEU A 120 7.07 -13.13 5.52
CA LEU A 120 5.66 -12.88 5.24
C LEU A 120 5.08 -11.79 6.16
N LEU A 121 4.24 -10.92 5.61
CA LEU A 121 3.39 -10.04 6.41
C LEU A 121 2.30 -10.84 7.12
N GLU A 122 2.34 -10.87 8.45
CA GLU A 122 1.28 -11.47 9.26
C GLU A 122 -0.05 -10.75 9.03
N GLY A 123 -1.12 -11.51 8.79
CA GLY A 123 -2.43 -10.96 8.46
C GLY A 123 -2.52 -10.24 7.10
N GLY A 124 -1.42 -10.18 6.34
CA GLY A 124 -1.35 -9.65 4.98
C GLY A 124 -1.70 -8.18 4.85
N TYR A 125 -2.02 -7.77 3.63
CA TYR A 125 -2.38 -6.39 3.31
C TYR A 125 -3.54 -5.85 4.16
N LYS A 126 -4.51 -6.71 4.56
CA LYS A 126 -5.56 -6.31 5.50
C LYS A 126 -5.01 -5.83 6.85
N ALA A 127 -4.02 -6.52 7.41
CA ALA A 127 -3.40 -6.11 8.67
C ALA A 127 -2.60 -4.81 8.51
N TYR A 128 -1.90 -4.65 7.37
CA TYR A 128 -1.27 -3.38 7.00
C TYR A 128 -2.30 -2.24 6.91
N ARG A 129 -3.43 -2.45 6.23
CA ARG A 129 -4.52 -1.46 6.13
C ARG A 129 -5.05 -1.03 7.50
N ASN A 130 -5.25 -1.98 8.41
CA ASN A 130 -5.67 -1.65 9.76
C ASN A 130 -4.59 -0.84 10.49
N HIS A 131 -3.32 -1.25 10.39
CA HIS A 131 -2.19 -0.56 11.01
C HIS A 131 -2.11 0.91 10.57
N ILE A 132 -2.17 1.18 9.26
CA ILE A 132 -2.08 2.55 8.76
C ILE A 132 -3.30 3.39 9.13
N LEU A 133 -4.51 2.82 9.13
CA LEU A 133 -5.72 3.57 9.49
C LEU A 133 -5.74 3.91 10.99
N THR A 134 -5.22 3.02 11.83
CA THR A 134 -5.00 3.30 13.26
C THR A 134 -3.97 4.42 13.45
N PHE A 135 -2.87 4.41 12.69
CA PHE A 135 -1.89 5.48 12.73
C PHE A 135 -2.49 6.83 12.30
N LEU A 136 -3.22 6.87 11.18
CA LEU A 136 -3.88 8.08 10.67
C LEU A 136 -4.97 8.63 11.60
N ALA A 137 -5.55 7.77 12.45
CA ALA A 137 -6.50 8.17 13.49
C ALA A 137 -5.84 8.83 14.72
N GLY A 138 -4.50 8.77 14.82
CA GLY A 138 -3.72 9.34 15.90
C GLY A 138 -3.87 10.87 15.99
N LYS A 139 -3.68 11.43 17.18
CA LYS A 139 -3.64 12.89 17.36
C LYS A 139 -2.29 13.42 16.89
N ARG A 140 -2.32 14.52 16.14
CA ARG A 140 -1.13 15.23 15.66
C ARG A 140 -1.37 16.73 15.68
N ASN A 141 -0.29 17.51 15.69
CA ASN A 141 -0.33 18.96 15.73
C ASN A 141 -0.48 19.53 14.31
N TYR A 142 -1.65 19.37 13.70
CA TYR A 142 -1.90 19.92 12.37
C TYR A 142 -2.06 21.44 12.41
N ILE A 143 -1.58 22.11 11.37
CA ILE A 143 -1.92 23.52 11.07
C ILE A 143 -2.52 23.54 9.67
N ILE A 144 -3.77 23.98 9.58
CA ILE A 144 -4.51 24.01 8.31
C ILE A 144 -4.28 25.35 7.61
N LEU A 145 -3.72 25.30 6.40
CA LEU A 145 -3.56 26.48 5.55
C LEU A 145 -4.83 26.68 4.70
N GLY A 146 -5.72 27.54 5.21
CA GLY A 146 -6.93 27.97 4.51
C GLY A 146 -6.69 29.03 3.43
N GLY A 147 -7.63 29.14 2.49
CA GLY A 147 -7.64 30.19 1.48
C GLY A 147 -8.41 29.82 0.22
N LEU A 148 -8.87 30.82 -0.52
CA LEU A 148 -9.61 30.64 -1.78
C LEU A 148 -8.78 29.89 -2.84
N THR A 149 -9.46 29.28 -3.80
CA THR A 149 -8.78 28.66 -4.95
C THR A 149 -8.00 29.70 -5.74
N GLY A 150 -6.77 29.38 -6.13
CA GLY A 150 -5.89 30.31 -6.82
C GLY A 150 -5.17 31.32 -5.93
N SER A 151 -5.31 31.26 -4.60
CA SER A 151 -4.61 32.17 -3.66
C SER A 151 -3.12 31.84 -3.45
N GLY A 152 -2.56 30.88 -4.18
CA GLY A 152 -1.14 30.52 -4.10
C GLY A 152 -0.75 29.62 -2.92
N LYS A 153 -1.70 28.91 -2.30
CA LYS A 153 -1.45 28.02 -1.13
C LYS A 153 -0.33 27.01 -1.38
N THR A 154 -0.36 26.32 -2.51
CA THR A 154 0.67 25.36 -2.92
C THR A 154 2.06 26.01 -2.95
N GLY A 155 2.16 27.27 -3.39
CA GLY A 155 3.40 28.04 -3.35
C GLY A 155 3.87 28.30 -1.92
N ILE A 156 2.98 28.70 -1.01
CA ILE A 156 3.29 28.92 0.41
C ILE A 156 3.79 27.62 1.06
N LEU A 157 3.09 26.50 0.84
CA LEU A 157 3.50 25.20 1.36
C LEU A 157 4.87 24.76 0.84
N GLY A 158 5.16 25.01 -0.44
CA GLY A 158 6.49 24.79 -0.99
C GLY A 158 7.59 25.60 -0.28
N HIS A 159 7.32 26.87 0.06
CA HIS A 159 8.26 27.70 0.83
C HIS A 159 8.41 27.22 2.28
N LEU A 160 7.33 26.78 2.93
CA LEU A 160 7.38 26.22 4.28
C LEU A 160 8.22 24.94 4.30
N LYS A 161 8.02 24.04 3.32
CA LYS A 161 8.79 22.81 3.16
C LYS A 161 10.28 23.11 2.93
N SER A 162 10.61 24.08 2.09
CA SER A 162 12.02 24.47 1.85
C SER A 162 12.67 25.16 3.05
N ALA A 163 11.89 25.80 3.91
CA ALA A 163 12.32 26.35 5.19
C ALA A 163 12.44 25.30 6.32
N GLY A 164 12.19 24.03 6.03
CA GLY A 164 12.32 22.91 6.98
C GLY A 164 11.08 22.63 7.82
N ALA A 165 9.92 23.25 7.51
CA ALA A 165 8.66 22.86 8.13
C ALA A 165 8.19 21.50 7.61
N GLN A 166 7.48 20.75 8.46
CA GLN A 166 6.82 19.51 8.04
C GLN A 166 5.53 19.89 7.31
N VAL A 167 5.41 19.43 6.07
CA VAL A 167 4.28 19.72 5.19
C VAL A 167 3.84 18.43 4.54
N THR A 168 2.54 18.14 4.61
CA THR A 168 1.91 17.09 3.82
C THR A 168 1.01 17.75 2.77
N ASP A 169 1.42 17.63 1.51
CA ASP A 169 0.68 18.15 0.36
C ASP A 169 -0.36 17.11 -0.08
N LEU A 170 -1.62 17.32 0.32
CA LEU A 170 -2.70 16.37 0.08
C LEU A 170 -3.09 16.31 -1.41
N GLU A 171 -2.94 17.40 -2.15
CA GLU A 171 -3.22 17.43 -3.58
C GLU A 171 -2.15 16.69 -4.38
N GLU A 172 -0.87 16.86 -4.03
CA GLU A 172 0.23 16.09 -4.61
C GLU A 172 0.01 14.59 -4.41
N LEU A 173 -0.32 14.16 -3.18
CA LEU A 173 -0.63 12.76 -2.87
C LEU A 173 -1.87 12.25 -3.62
N ALA A 174 -2.84 13.11 -3.90
CA ALA A 174 -4.05 12.79 -4.67
C ALA A 174 -3.88 12.97 -6.18
N SER A 175 -2.71 13.39 -6.66
CA SER A 175 -2.47 13.79 -8.06
C SER A 175 -3.53 14.78 -8.57
N HIS A 176 -3.72 15.86 -7.82
CA HIS A 176 -4.72 16.90 -8.02
C HIS A 176 -4.09 18.30 -8.03
N ARG A 177 -4.80 19.30 -8.53
CA ARG A 177 -4.36 20.71 -8.59
C ARG A 177 -5.51 21.70 -8.40
N GLY A 178 -5.77 22.07 -7.17
CA GLY A 178 -6.85 22.93 -6.75
C GLY A 178 -8.23 22.46 -7.19
N SER A 179 -9.25 22.94 -6.50
CA SER A 179 -10.64 22.74 -6.94
C SER A 179 -10.98 23.33 -8.32
N ALA A 180 -10.15 24.24 -8.86
CA ALA A 180 -10.37 24.87 -10.16
C ALA A 180 -9.73 24.11 -11.34
N PHE A 181 -8.55 23.51 -11.16
CA PHE A 181 -7.84 22.83 -12.26
C PHE A 181 -7.97 21.31 -12.21
N GLY A 182 -8.32 20.74 -11.05
CA GLY A 182 -8.61 19.32 -10.94
C GLY A 182 -7.39 18.45 -11.28
N ALA A 183 -7.56 17.47 -12.16
CA ALA A 183 -6.49 16.58 -12.62
C ALA A 183 -5.69 17.13 -13.84
N LEU A 184 -5.84 18.41 -14.19
CA LEU A 184 -5.22 18.95 -15.40
C LEU A 184 -3.69 18.83 -15.36
N GLY A 185 -3.13 18.05 -16.28
CA GLY A 185 -1.69 17.79 -16.37
C GLY A 185 -1.13 16.92 -15.23
N GLN A 186 -1.99 16.23 -14.48
CA GLN A 186 -1.60 15.28 -13.44
C GLN A 186 -1.67 13.82 -13.95
N PRO A 187 -0.91 12.90 -13.34
CA PRO A 187 -1.14 11.47 -13.56
C PRO A 187 -2.54 11.05 -13.07
N PRO A 188 -3.00 9.83 -13.42
CA PRO A 188 -4.26 9.32 -12.88
C PRO A 188 -4.28 9.38 -11.36
N GLN A 189 -5.39 9.87 -10.79
CA GLN A 189 -5.54 9.90 -9.34
C GLN A 189 -5.44 8.48 -8.75
N PRO A 190 -4.80 8.32 -7.57
CA PRO A 190 -4.86 7.07 -6.86
C PRO A 190 -6.29 6.75 -6.45
N SER A 191 -6.59 5.49 -6.18
CA SER A 191 -7.82 5.15 -5.47
C SER A 191 -7.80 5.75 -4.06
N SER A 192 -8.97 5.91 -3.42
CA SER A 192 -9.05 6.27 -2.00
C SER A 192 -8.28 5.31 -1.09
N GLU A 193 -8.20 4.03 -1.47
CA GLU A 193 -7.40 3.06 -0.74
C GLU A 193 -5.91 3.37 -0.88
N HIS A 194 -5.40 3.54 -2.10
CA HIS A 194 -3.98 3.79 -2.31
C HIS A 194 -3.56 5.17 -1.78
N PHE A 195 -4.41 6.19 -1.89
CA PHE A 195 -4.18 7.50 -1.28
C PHE A 195 -3.92 7.37 0.23
N ALA A 196 -4.70 6.57 0.96
CA ALA A 196 -4.47 6.36 2.38
C ALA A 196 -3.11 5.68 2.67
N ASN A 197 -2.61 4.84 1.77
CA ASN A 197 -1.27 4.26 1.89
C ASN A 197 -0.18 5.32 1.69
N LEU A 198 -0.33 6.18 0.67
CA LEU A 198 0.60 7.27 0.37
C LEU A 198 0.62 8.31 1.50
N LEU A 199 -0.56 8.66 2.02
CA LEU A 199 -0.71 9.55 3.16
C LEU A 199 -0.02 9.01 4.42
N PHE A 200 -0.17 7.71 4.71
CA PHE A 200 0.58 7.08 5.78
C PHE A 200 2.08 7.15 5.54
N ASP A 201 2.54 6.88 4.31
CA ASP A 201 3.96 6.90 3.95
C ASP A 201 4.57 8.27 4.23
N ASP A 202 3.94 9.35 3.73
CA ASP A 202 4.36 10.72 3.96
C ASP A 202 4.34 11.09 5.45
N LEU A 203 3.20 10.89 6.12
CA LEU A 203 3.04 11.25 7.53
C LEU A 203 3.98 10.46 8.46
N SER A 204 4.43 9.26 8.07
CA SER A 204 5.37 8.45 8.85
C SER A 204 6.80 9.01 8.88
N LEU A 205 7.11 9.97 8.00
CA LEU A 205 8.41 10.65 7.95
C LEU A 205 8.48 11.86 8.88
N HIS A 206 7.34 12.39 9.32
CA HIS A 206 7.26 13.56 10.18
C HIS A 206 7.42 13.20 11.67
N ASP A 207 8.09 14.07 12.43
CA ASP A 207 8.09 14.07 13.88
C ASP A 207 6.72 14.51 14.40
N GLU A 208 6.06 13.60 15.14
CA GLU A 208 4.71 13.79 15.69
C GLU A 208 4.63 14.94 16.71
N LYS A 209 5.76 15.35 17.29
CA LYS A 209 5.81 16.44 18.28
C LYS A 209 5.73 17.82 17.63
N ASN A 210 6.15 17.93 16.38
CA ASN A 210 6.19 19.20 15.66
C ASN A 210 4.89 19.45 14.88
N HIS A 211 4.69 20.69 14.49
CA HIS A 211 3.57 21.06 13.64
C HIS A 211 3.71 20.45 12.25
N ILE A 212 2.59 19.99 11.69
CA ILE A 212 2.48 19.49 10.32
C ILE A 212 1.49 20.38 9.59
N TRP A 213 1.95 21.08 8.56
CA TRP A 213 1.10 21.93 7.73
C TRP A 213 0.35 21.08 6.70
N LEU A 214 -0.95 21.34 6.59
CA LEU A 214 -1.85 20.69 5.62
C LEU A 214 -2.59 21.74 4.81
N GLU A 215 -3.01 21.36 3.60
CA GLU A 215 -4.00 22.14 2.83
C GLU A 215 -5.40 21.99 3.43
N ASP A 216 -6.18 23.08 3.36
CA ASP A 216 -7.61 23.09 3.69
C ASP A 216 -8.44 22.44 2.58
N GLU A 217 -8.33 21.11 2.50
CA GLU A 217 -9.08 20.31 1.54
C GLU A 217 -10.40 19.79 2.10
N SER A 218 -11.40 19.71 1.21
CA SER A 218 -12.69 19.12 1.54
C SER A 218 -12.55 17.62 1.79
N ARG A 219 -13.62 16.94 2.22
CA ARG A 219 -13.63 15.48 2.41
C ARG A 219 -13.10 14.70 1.18
N ASN A 220 -13.31 15.26 0.00
CA ASN A 220 -12.90 14.72 -1.28
C ASN A 220 -11.86 15.62 -1.95
N ILE A 221 -10.86 14.99 -2.57
CA ILE A 221 -9.89 15.64 -3.46
C ILE A 221 -10.07 15.03 -4.85
N GLY A 222 -10.93 15.63 -5.66
CA GLY A 222 -11.43 15.00 -6.88
C GLY A 222 -12.19 13.70 -6.57
N SER A 223 -11.75 12.59 -7.14
CA SER A 223 -12.31 11.25 -6.90
C SER A 223 -11.79 10.58 -5.62
N VAL A 224 -10.73 11.12 -5.02
CA VAL A 224 -10.13 10.58 -3.79
C VAL A 224 -11.00 10.95 -2.60
N PHE A 225 -11.46 9.93 -1.88
CA PHE A 225 -12.12 10.10 -0.59
C PHE A 225 -11.11 9.86 0.53
N MET A 226 -10.81 10.89 1.33
CA MET A 226 -9.85 10.74 2.42
C MET A 226 -10.32 9.70 3.46
N PRO A 227 -9.45 9.10 4.29
CA PRO A 227 -9.90 8.27 5.42
C PRO A 227 -10.71 9.07 6.44
N ASP A 228 -11.83 8.55 6.94
CA ASP A 228 -12.69 9.29 7.91
C ASP A 228 -11.91 9.66 9.16
N CYS A 229 -11.12 8.71 9.65
CA CYS A 229 -10.31 8.89 10.85
C CYS A 229 -9.30 10.03 10.74
N PHE A 230 -8.75 10.29 9.54
CA PHE A 230 -7.80 11.37 9.29
C PHE A 230 -8.51 12.71 9.16
N PHE A 231 -9.59 12.77 8.37
CA PHE A 231 -10.31 14.02 8.14
C PHE A 231 -10.94 14.60 9.41
N GLU A 232 -11.44 13.74 10.31
CA GLU A 232 -11.92 14.22 11.61
C GLU A 232 -10.80 14.79 12.49
N ARG A 233 -9.53 14.40 12.25
CA ARG A 233 -8.37 15.05 12.90
C ARG A 233 -8.04 16.39 12.27
N MET A 234 -8.12 16.51 10.95
CA MET A 234 -7.94 17.80 10.28
C MET A 234 -8.98 18.83 10.74
N LYS A 235 -10.26 18.44 10.81
CA LYS A 235 -11.35 19.32 11.26
C LYS A 235 -11.24 19.78 12.71
N ALA A 236 -10.54 19.00 13.55
CA ALA A 236 -10.39 19.29 14.96
C ALA A 236 -9.13 20.12 15.28
N ALA A 237 -8.35 20.48 14.25
CA ALA A 237 -7.14 21.29 14.35
C ALA A 237 -7.42 22.80 14.22
#